data_AF-A0A1G7CBE1-F1
#
_entry.id   AF-A0A1G7CBE1-F1
#
_cell.length_a   1.000
_cell.length_b   1.000
_cell.length_c   1.000
_cell.angle_alpha   90.00
_cell.angle_beta   90.00
_cell.angle_gamma   90.00
#
_symmetry.space_group_name_H-M   'P 1'
#
loop_
_entity.id
_entity.type
_entity.pdbx_description
1 polymer ?
#
loop_
_entity_poly.entity_id
_entity_poly.type
_entity_poly.pdbx_seq_one_letter_code
_entity_poly.pdbx_strand_id
1 'polypeptide(L)'
;MSQTSSHAAAADAGPDALGNGSPDGNEDLVLRQCITIRNSRGLHARAAAKLVTLAERYSACLSVSRDGQKVPACSIMGLMMLGAGQGSKVTIEAEGWDAREALDAVAGLVEAGFHED
;
A
#
# COMPACT_ATOMS: atom_id res chain seq x y z
N MET A 1 -10.14 48.93 -28.99
CA MET A 1 -8.70 49.06 -29.29
C MET A 1 -8.04 49.67 -28.07
N SER A 2 -7.04 48.99 -27.47
CA SER A 2 -5.96 49.59 -26.65
C SER A 2 -6.39 50.28 -25.34
N GLN A 3 -5.76 50.13 -24.16
CA GLN A 3 -4.47 49.59 -23.77
C GLN A 3 -4.43 49.52 -22.21
N THR A 4 -3.73 48.49 -21.70
CA THR A 4 -2.71 48.47 -20.62
C THR A 4 -2.98 48.87 -19.17
N SER A 5 -2.34 48.07 -18.31
CA SER A 5 -1.77 48.38 -16.97
C SER A 5 -2.75 48.35 -15.80
N SER A 6 -2.41 47.94 -14.59
CA SER A 6 -1.26 47.22 -13.99
C SER A 6 -1.61 47.23 -12.50
N HIS A 7 -1.65 46.08 -11.82
CA HIS A 7 -1.01 45.97 -10.51
C HIS A 7 -0.87 44.51 -10.10
N ALA A 8 0.34 44.17 -9.65
CA ALA A 8 0.72 42.89 -9.11
C ALA A 8 0.44 42.82 -7.60
N ALA A 9 0.19 41.59 -7.14
CA ALA A 9 0.63 40.95 -5.89
C ALA A 9 0.39 41.63 -4.53
N ALA A 10 -0.42 40.97 -3.69
CA ALA A 10 -0.06 40.41 -2.38
C ALA A 10 -1.32 39.71 -1.83
N ALA A 11 -1.37 38.37 -1.80
CA ALA A 11 -1.04 37.56 -0.62
C ALA A 11 -1.86 37.95 0.62
N ASP A 12 -2.91 37.18 0.91
CA ASP A 12 -3.13 36.71 2.28
C ASP A 12 -3.89 35.39 2.25
N ALA A 13 -3.39 34.45 3.04
CA ALA A 13 -3.84 33.08 3.12
C ALA A 13 -4.99 32.97 4.11
N GLY A 14 -6.09 32.39 3.65
CA GLY A 14 -7.18 31.91 4.50
C GLY A 14 -8.45 31.78 3.68
N PRO A 15 -8.94 30.56 3.50
CA PRO A 15 -10.24 30.36 4.13
C PRO A 15 -10.27 29.06 4.90
N ASP A 16 -10.59 29.19 6.18
CA ASP A 16 -11.51 28.35 6.93
C ASP A 16 -12.14 27.21 6.12
N ALA A 17 -11.44 26.08 6.07
CA ALA A 17 -12.03 24.82 5.64
C ALA A 17 -12.54 24.11 6.89
N LEU A 18 -13.79 24.42 7.25
CA LEU A 18 -14.63 23.58 8.10
C LEU A 18 -14.79 22.22 7.42
N GLY A 19 -13.84 21.32 7.66
CA GLY A 19 -13.98 19.89 7.41
C GLY A 19 -14.67 19.25 8.60
N ASN A 20 -16.00 19.12 8.53
CA ASN A 20 -16.75 18.30 9.47
C ASN A 20 -16.33 16.83 9.26
N GLY A 21 -15.27 16.40 9.94
CA GLY A 21 -14.97 14.98 10.11
C GLY A 21 -15.88 14.43 11.20
N SER A 22 -16.89 13.65 10.81
CA SER A 22 -17.67 12.88 11.78
C SER A 22 -16.73 11.98 12.61
N PRO A 23 -16.84 11.98 13.95
CA PRO A 23 -16.12 11.03 14.81
C PRO A 23 -16.93 9.73 14.90
N ASP A 24 -16.97 8.96 13.82
CA ASP A 24 -17.51 7.59 13.86
C ASP A 24 -16.42 6.68 14.45
N GLY A 25 -16.57 6.39 15.75
CA GLY A 25 -15.68 5.54 16.54
C GLY A 25 -15.74 4.06 16.18
N ASN A 26 -15.26 3.73 14.98
CA ASN A 26 -14.60 2.47 14.70
C ASN A 26 -13.22 2.85 14.18
N GLU A 27 -12.20 2.85 15.04
CA GLU A 27 -10.82 3.02 14.56
C GLU A 27 -10.50 1.79 13.72
N ASP A 28 -10.77 1.90 12.42
CA ASP A 28 -10.39 0.94 11.39
C ASP A 28 -8.89 0.70 11.53
N LEU A 29 -8.52 -0.42 12.16
CA LEU A 29 -7.14 -0.73 12.52
C LEU A 29 -6.39 -1.13 11.25
N VAL A 30 -6.05 -0.12 10.45
CA VAL A 30 -5.26 -0.26 9.23
C VAL A 30 -3.79 -0.15 9.61
N LEU A 31 -3.07 -1.25 9.48
CA LEU A 31 -1.64 -1.32 9.71
C LEU A 31 -0.89 -1.37 8.39
N ARG A 32 0.27 -0.71 8.32
CA ARG A 32 1.10 -0.61 7.12
C ARG A 32 2.56 -0.90 7.43
N GLN A 33 3.22 -1.62 6.53
CA GLN A 33 4.66 -1.85 6.60
C GLN A 33 5.30 -1.80 5.22
N CYS A 34 6.40 -1.03 5.11
CA CYS A 34 7.21 -0.95 3.90
C CYS A 34 8.35 -1.99 3.96
N ILE A 35 8.47 -2.81 2.92
CA ILE A 35 9.40 -3.95 2.89
C ILE A 35 10.07 -4.01 1.51
N THR A 36 11.33 -4.45 1.49
CA THR A 36 12.09 -4.66 0.26
C THR A 36 12.01 -6.12 -0.19
N ILE A 37 11.67 -6.33 -1.46
CA ILE A 37 11.70 -7.65 -2.10
C ILE A 37 13.14 -8.13 -2.24
N ARG A 38 13.45 -9.30 -1.67
CA ARG A 38 14.84 -9.81 -1.60
C ARG A 38 15.15 -10.93 -2.59
N ASN A 39 14.17 -11.75 -2.96
CA ASN A 39 14.38 -12.86 -3.88
C ASN A 39 14.71 -12.35 -5.29
N SER A 40 15.57 -13.10 -5.99
CA SER A 40 16.14 -12.68 -7.27
C SER A 40 15.09 -12.45 -8.37
N ARG A 41 13.95 -13.14 -8.29
CA ARG A 41 12.91 -13.13 -9.32
C ARG A 41 11.70 -12.24 -8.97
N GLY A 42 11.65 -11.65 -7.79
CA GLY A 42 10.56 -10.80 -7.31
C GLY A 42 9.20 -11.50 -7.16
N LEU A 43 8.10 -10.73 -7.29
CA LEU A 43 6.71 -11.23 -7.22
C LEU A 43 6.28 -12.01 -8.48
N HIS A 44 6.97 -13.10 -8.80
CA HIS A 44 6.55 -14.06 -9.84
C HIS A 44 5.46 -15.01 -9.36
N ALA A 45 4.93 -15.86 -10.26
CA ALA A 45 3.82 -16.78 -9.99
C ALA A 45 3.95 -17.58 -8.68
N ARG A 46 5.09 -18.24 -8.43
CA ARG A 46 5.30 -19.01 -7.19
C ARG A 46 5.36 -18.14 -5.91
N ALA A 47 6.06 -17.00 -5.93
CA ALA A 47 6.09 -16.06 -4.81
C ALA A 47 4.69 -15.48 -4.53
N ALA A 48 3.98 -15.07 -5.59
CA ALA A 48 2.61 -14.59 -5.52
C ALA A 48 1.65 -15.66 -4.97
N ALA A 49 1.77 -16.92 -5.41
CA ALA A 49 0.96 -18.02 -4.90
C ALA A 49 1.19 -18.24 -3.39
N LYS A 50 2.45 -18.22 -2.91
CA LYS A 50 2.77 -18.32 -1.48
C LYS A 50 2.14 -17.16 -0.69
N LEU A 51 2.20 -15.94 -1.22
CA LEU A 51 1.61 -14.76 -0.60
C LEU A 51 0.09 -14.89 -0.51
N VAL A 52 -0.57 -15.28 -1.62
CA VAL A 52 -2.03 -15.49 -1.67
C VAL A 52 -2.45 -16.56 -0.66
N THR A 53 -1.82 -17.73 -0.68
CA THR A 53 -2.14 -18.83 0.25
C THR A 53 -1.91 -18.44 1.71
N LEU A 54 -0.95 -17.55 2.00
CA LEU A 54 -0.74 -17.03 3.34
C LEU A 54 -1.83 -16.01 3.72
N ALA A 55 -2.13 -15.07 2.83
CA ALA A 55 -3.15 -14.04 3.04
C ALA A 55 -4.54 -14.63 3.27
N GLU A 56 -4.89 -15.71 2.56
CA GLU A 56 -6.16 -16.44 2.72
C GLU A 56 -6.35 -17.12 4.09
N ARG A 57 -5.30 -17.18 4.93
CA ARG A 57 -5.41 -17.71 6.30
C ARG A 57 -5.99 -16.71 7.30
N TYR A 58 -6.05 -15.45 6.91
CA TYR A 58 -6.48 -14.34 7.75
C TYR A 58 -7.82 -13.80 7.28
N SER A 59 -8.58 -13.23 8.22
CA SER A 59 -9.81 -12.50 7.92
C SER A 59 -9.53 -11.05 7.50
N ALA A 60 -8.34 -10.53 7.83
CA ALA A 60 -7.91 -9.20 7.46
C ALA A 60 -7.85 -9.02 5.95
N CYS A 61 -8.29 -7.85 5.50
CA CYS A 61 -8.10 -7.41 4.13
C CYS A 61 -6.64 -7.00 3.95
N LEU A 62 -5.88 -7.79 3.18
CA LEU A 62 -4.48 -7.53 2.88
C LEU A 62 -4.34 -6.93 1.47
N SER A 63 -3.52 -5.90 1.35
CA SER A 63 -3.17 -5.26 0.08
C SER A 63 -1.67 -5.03 -0.03
N VAL A 64 -1.15 -5.10 -1.25
CA VAL A 64 0.24 -4.78 -1.58
C VAL A 64 0.25 -3.61 -2.55
N SER A 65 1.10 -2.61 -2.31
CA SER A 65 1.22 -1.45 -3.18
C SER A 65 2.66 -1.11 -3.52
N ARG A 66 2.84 -0.55 -4.72
CA ARG A 66 4.11 -0.08 -5.28
C ARG A 66 3.82 0.97 -6.35
N ASP A 67 4.61 2.04 -6.39
CA ASP A 67 4.57 3.06 -7.45
C ASP A 67 3.15 3.58 -7.76
N GLY A 68 2.32 3.77 -6.73
CA GLY A 68 0.94 4.26 -6.85
C GLY A 68 -0.10 3.20 -7.25
N GLN A 69 0.32 1.98 -7.57
CA GLN A 69 -0.58 0.85 -7.81
C GLN A 69 -0.80 0.06 -6.52
N LYS A 70 -2.06 -0.29 -6.22
CA LYS A 70 -2.45 -1.12 -5.07
C LYS A 70 -3.24 -2.32 -5.58
N VAL A 71 -2.88 -3.50 -5.10
CA VAL A 71 -3.54 -4.77 -5.47
C VAL A 71 -3.86 -5.57 -4.21
N PRO A 72 -5.00 -6.30 -4.19
CA PRO A 72 -5.31 -7.19 -3.08
C PRO A 72 -4.32 -8.36 -3.04
N ALA A 73 -3.92 -8.75 -1.84
CA ALA A 73 -2.96 -9.83 -1.59
C ALA A 73 -3.48 -11.21 -2.00
N CYS A 74 -4.79 -11.39 -2.15
CA CYS A 74 -5.41 -12.61 -2.65
C CYS A 74 -5.46 -12.71 -4.19
N SER A 75 -5.08 -11.64 -4.92
CA SER A 75 -5.07 -11.66 -6.39
C SER A 75 -3.68 -12.01 -6.92
N ILE A 76 -3.48 -13.29 -7.25
CA ILE A 76 -2.22 -13.76 -7.85
C ILE A 76 -1.85 -12.97 -9.11
N MET A 77 -2.83 -12.67 -9.98
CA MET A 77 -2.59 -11.90 -11.20
C MET A 77 -2.24 -10.44 -10.87
N GLY A 78 -2.94 -9.82 -9.91
CA GLY A 78 -2.65 -8.46 -9.47
C GLY A 78 -1.23 -8.31 -8.92
N LEU A 79 -0.80 -9.25 -8.08
CA LEU A 79 0.55 -9.28 -7.51
C LEU A 79 1.63 -9.42 -8.59
N MET A 80 1.43 -10.29 -9.57
CA MET A 80 2.37 -10.44 -10.70
C MET A 80 2.44 -9.16 -11.55
N MET A 81 1.31 -8.50 -11.79
CA MET A 81 1.24 -7.26 -12.56
C MET A 81 1.79 -6.03 -11.81
N LEU A 82 1.95 -6.10 -10.49
CA LEU A 82 2.60 -5.04 -9.70
C LEU A 82 4.08 -4.86 -10.06
N GLY A 83 4.69 -5.87 -10.71
CA GLY A 83 6.04 -5.80 -11.25
C GLY A 83 7.12 -5.56 -10.20
N ALA A 84 6.91 -6.00 -8.95
CA ALA A 84 7.88 -5.80 -7.87
C ALA A 84 9.03 -6.82 -7.99
N GLY A 85 10.11 -6.39 -8.65
CA GLY A 85 11.37 -7.15 -8.76
C GLY A 85 12.25 -7.03 -7.52
N GLN A 86 13.37 -7.76 -7.51
CA GLN A 86 14.40 -7.65 -6.47
C GLN A 86 14.79 -6.19 -6.21
N GLY A 87 14.92 -5.81 -4.93
CA GLY A 87 15.26 -4.45 -4.51
C GLY A 87 14.07 -3.47 -4.53
N SER A 88 12.93 -3.84 -5.10
CA SER A 88 11.73 -3.01 -5.06
C SER A 88 11.23 -2.86 -3.63
N LYS A 89 10.80 -1.64 -3.27
CA LYS A 89 10.04 -1.40 -2.04
C LYS A 89 8.56 -1.57 -2.35
N VAL A 90 7.89 -2.37 -1.52
CA VAL A 90 6.44 -2.53 -1.53
C VAL A 90 5.89 -2.12 -0.18
N THR A 91 4.67 -1.61 -0.13
CA THR A 91 3.94 -1.38 1.11
C THR A 91 2.87 -2.44 1.25
N ILE A 92 2.87 -3.13 2.39
CA ILE A 92 1.83 -4.08 2.75
C ILE A 92 0.88 -3.37 3.71
N GLU A 93 -0.41 -3.45 3.44
CA GLU A 93 -1.46 -2.91 4.27
C GLU A 93 -2.37 -4.06 4.72
N ALA A 94 -2.74 -4.05 6.00
CA ALA A 94 -3.66 -5.01 6.58
C ALA A 94 -4.75 -4.25 7.35
N GLU A 95 -6.00 -4.60 7.12
CA GLU A 95 -7.16 -4.00 7.78
C GLU A 95 -8.06 -5.10 8.33
N GLY A 96 -8.43 -5.01 9.61
CA GLY A 96 -9.28 -5.98 10.28
C GLY A 96 -8.78 -6.37 11.67
N TRP A 97 -9.48 -7.30 12.30
CA TRP A 97 -9.23 -7.69 13.68
C TRP A 97 -7.90 -8.46 13.87
N ASP A 98 -7.47 -9.21 12.86
CA ASP A 98 -6.20 -9.94 12.80
C ASP A 98 -5.15 -9.22 11.92
N ALA A 99 -5.35 -7.92 11.64
CA ALA A 99 -4.47 -7.14 10.78
C ALA A 99 -3.00 -7.19 11.19
N ARG A 100 -2.72 -7.18 12.50
CA ARG A 100 -1.34 -7.22 13.01
C ARG A 100 -0.67 -8.55 12.69
N GLU A 101 -1.34 -9.65 12.99
CA GLU A 101 -0.83 -11.00 12.77
C GLU A 101 -0.67 -11.28 11.27
N ALA A 102 -1.64 -10.85 10.47
CA ALA A 102 -1.61 -10.95 9.01
C ALA A 102 -0.43 -10.16 8.42
N LEU A 103 -0.25 -8.92 8.87
CA LEU A 103 0.85 -8.06 8.42
C LEU A 103 2.21 -8.65 8.78
N ASP A 104 2.41 -9.05 10.03
CA ASP A 104 3.68 -9.62 10.51
C ASP A 104 4.02 -10.92 9.76
N ALA A 105 3.03 -11.78 9.49
CA ALA A 105 3.24 -13.02 8.74
C ALA A 105 3.61 -12.79 7.27
N VAL A 106 2.86 -11.92 6.57
CA VAL A 106 3.16 -11.59 5.17
C VAL A 106 4.49 -10.84 5.07
N ALA A 107 4.76 -9.92 6.00
CA ALA A 107 6.03 -9.23 6.09
C ALA A 107 7.20 -10.21 6.21
N GLY A 108 7.11 -11.14 7.16
CA GLY A 108 8.11 -12.18 7.36
C GLY A 108 8.33 -13.04 6.13
N LEU A 109 7.27 -13.41 5.40
CA LEU A 109 7.39 -14.15 4.15
C LEU A 109 8.18 -13.38 3.09
N VAL A 110 7.93 -12.07 2.95
CA VAL A 110 8.64 -11.21 1.99
C VAL A 110 10.09 -11.00 2.41
N GLU A 111 10.37 -10.76 3.69
CA GLU A 111 11.72 -10.58 4.24
C GLU A 111 12.57 -11.85 4.14
N ALA A 112 11.93 -13.02 4.25
CA ALA A 112 12.53 -14.33 4.01
C ALA A 112 12.74 -14.63 2.51
N GLY A 113 12.50 -13.68 1.61
CA GLY A 113 12.64 -13.87 0.17
C GLY A 113 11.69 -14.94 -0.38
N PHE A 114 10.48 -15.06 0.20
CA PHE A 114 9.53 -16.13 -0.11
C PHE A 114 10.08 -17.55 0.09
N HIS A 115 11.20 -17.72 0.81
CA HIS A 115 11.97 -18.97 0.92
C HIS A 115 12.53 -19.45 -0.44
N GLU A 116 13.10 -18.52 -1.20
CA GLU A 116 13.67 -18.71 -2.54
C GLU A 116 14.97 -17.90 -2.65
N ASP A 117 15.84 -18.28 -3.60
CA ASP A 117 17.05 -17.52 -4.00
C ASP A 117 16.70 -16.29 -4.88
#